data_AF-A0A1G5IJ25-F1
#
_entry.id   AF-A0A1G5IJ25-F1
#
_cell.length_a   1.000
_cell.length_b   1.000
_cell.length_c   1.000
_cell.angle_alpha   90.00
_cell.angle_beta   90.00
_cell.angle_gamma   90.00
#
_symmetry.space_group_name_H-M   'P 1'
#
loop_
_entity.id
_entity.type
_entity.pdbx_description
1 polymer ?
#
loop_
_entity_poly.entity_id
_entity_poly.type
_entity_poly.pdbx_seq_one_letter_code
_entity_poly.pdbx_strand_id
1 'polypeptide(L)'
;MRIITSEELDNLLAYCDSTKISTTDYGTFLRALVYTMNKELPIEIIDNATNTIIKAHLKFFSIKCMEGIKGGFDGLKLQYILTGEDDLKTLLFDKIGKNNVMKDRKSGTRTFYRYYINENESSGYRFTFNRRISKE
;
A
#
# COMPACT_ATOMS: atom_id res chain seq x y z
N MET A 1 9.03 -17.05 -9.26
CA MET A 1 7.97 -16.15 -8.74
C MET A 1 8.24 -15.99 -7.26
N ARG A 2 8.36 -14.76 -6.77
CA ARG A 2 8.84 -14.48 -5.41
C ARG A 2 7.74 -13.81 -4.60
N ILE A 3 7.55 -14.22 -3.35
CA ILE A 3 6.68 -13.53 -2.40
C ILE A 3 7.59 -12.82 -1.39
N ILE A 4 7.28 -11.56 -1.09
CA ILE A 4 7.94 -10.78 -0.04
C ILE A 4 6.87 -10.39 0.97
N THR A 5 7.07 -10.67 2.25
CA THR A 5 6.09 -10.45 3.31
C THR A 5 6.50 -9.30 4.23
N SER A 6 5.53 -8.76 4.97
CA SER A 6 5.75 -7.70 5.97
C SER A 6 6.52 -8.18 7.20
N GLU A 7 6.80 -9.47 7.34
CA GLU A 7 7.67 -10.00 8.39
C GLU A 7 9.14 -9.68 8.11
N GLU A 8 9.48 -9.44 6.83
CA GLU A 8 10.81 -9.07 6.38
C GLU A 8 10.81 -7.65 5.81
N LEU A 9 10.52 -6.64 6.65
CA LEU A 9 10.39 -5.24 6.20
C LEU A 9 11.63 -4.72 5.46
N ASP A 10 12.83 -5.15 5.83
CA ASP A 10 14.07 -4.77 5.13
C ASP A 10 14.12 -5.31 3.70
N ASN A 11 13.63 -6.54 3.46
CA ASN A 11 13.53 -7.11 2.13
C ASN A 11 12.52 -6.35 1.25
N LEU A 12 11.43 -5.85 1.86
CA LEU A 12 10.48 -4.98 1.17
C LEU A 12 11.09 -3.62 0.82
N LEU A 13 11.84 -3.00 1.74
CA LEU A 13 12.53 -1.74 1.46
C LEU A 13 13.57 -1.92 0.35
N ALA A 14 14.37 -2.99 0.38
CA ALA A 14 15.31 -3.31 -0.68
C ALA A 14 14.62 -3.54 -2.04
N TYR A 15 13.42 -4.12 -2.05
CA TYR A 15 12.60 -4.24 -3.25
C TYR A 15 12.16 -2.86 -3.77
N CYS A 16 11.64 -2.00 -2.88
CA CYS A 16 11.22 -0.64 -3.20
C CYS A 16 12.37 0.21 -3.74
N ASP A 17 13.58 0.01 -3.25
CA ASP A 17 14.77 0.79 -3.64
C ASP A 17 15.42 0.26 -4.93
N SER A 18 14.85 -0.78 -5.55
CA SER A 18 15.29 -1.19 -6.88
C SER A 18 15.06 -0.07 -7.91
N THR A 19 16.01 0.10 -8.83
CA THR A 19 16.01 1.16 -9.87
C THR A 19 14.73 1.23 -10.69
N LYS A 20 13.99 0.12 -10.80
CA LYS A 20 12.75 0.03 -11.60
C LYS A 20 11.53 0.67 -10.94
N ILE A 21 11.47 0.74 -9.61
CA ILE A 21 10.27 1.23 -8.89
C ILE A 21 10.55 2.30 -7.84
N SER A 22 11.83 2.56 -7.52
CA SER A 22 12.25 3.50 -6.48
C SER A 22 11.69 4.91 -6.63
N THR A 23 11.50 5.41 -7.84
CA THR A 23 10.97 6.76 -8.12
C THR A 23 9.48 6.77 -8.50
N THR A 24 8.81 5.62 -8.45
CA THR A 24 7.40 5.49 -8.84
C THR A 24 6.45 5.69 -7.67
N ASP A 25 5.22 6.11 -7.94
CA ASP A 25 4.17 6.19 -6.92
C ASP A 25 3.95 4.84 -6.23
N TYR A 26 4.01 3.75 -6.99
CA TYR A 26 3.99 2.39 -6.45
C TYR A 26 5.09 2.14 -5.42
N GLY A 27 6.34 2.49 -5.72
CA GLY A 27 7.44 2.34 -4.75
C GLY A 27 7.24 3.19 -3.50
N THR A 28 6.72 4.42 -3.64
CA THR A 28 6.40 5.25 -2.46
C THR A 28 5.22 4.73 -1.65
N PHE A 29 4.21 4.15 -2.31
CA PHE A 29 3.08 3.48 -1.68
C PHE A 29 3.52 2.26 -0.86
N LEU A 30 4.39 1.40 -1.42
CA LEU A 30 4.94 0.27 -0.67
C LEU A 30 5.74 0.72 0.55
N ARG A 31 6.55 1.77 0.42
CA ARG A 31 7.25 2.36 1.58
C ARG A 31 6.27 2.90 2.62
N ALA A 32 5.16 3.52 2.20
CA ALA A 32 4.12 3.97 3.12
C ALA A 32 3.53 2.80 3.91
N LEU A 33 3.23 1.66 3.27
CA LEU A 33 2.77 0.43 3.94
C LEU A 33 3.79 -0.04 4.99
N VAL A 34 5.07 -0.15 4.61
CA VAL A 34 6.16 -0.56 5.52
C VAL A 34 6.22 0.33 6.76
N TYR A 35 6.29 1.65 6.57
CA TYR A 35 6.43 2.58 7.69
C TYR A 35 5.17 2.70 8.54
N THR A 36 3.99 2.55 7.94
CA THR A 36 2.73 2.45 8.69
C THR A 36 2.74 1.25 9.61
N MET A 37 3.16 0.09 9.14
CA MET A 37 3.26 -1.10 9.99
C MET A 37 4.33 -0.92 11.08
N ASN A 38 5.52 -0.44 10.72
CA ASN A 38 6.61 -0.24 11.69
C ASN A 38 6.23 0.74 12.81
N LYS A 39 5.48 1.81 12.49
CA LYS A 39 5.01 2.79 13.48
C LYS A 39 3.64 2.48 14.08
N GLU A 40 3.04 1.35 13.69
CA GLU A 40 1.70 0.90 14.11
C GLU A 40 0.58 1.95 13.96
N LEU A 41 0.69 2.80 12.93
CA LEU A 41 -0.25 3.90 12.73
C LEU A 41 -1.52 3.43 11.99
N PRO A 42 -2.69 4.01 12.31
CA PRO A 42 -3.90 3.73 11.56
C PRO A 42 -3.83 4.32 10.15
N ILE A 43 -4.56 3.68 9.24
CA ILE A 43 -4.80 4.16 7.87
C ILE A 43 -6.30 4.29 7.61
N GLU A 44 -6.62 5.05 6.57
CA GLU A 44 -7.96 5.08 6.01
C GLU A 44 -7.94 4.46 4.62
N ILE A 45 -8.84 3.51 4.37
CA ILE A 45 -9.05 2.88 3.06
C ILE A 45 -10.45 3.28 2.61
N ILE A 46 -10.58 3.76 1.38
CA ILE A 46 -11.87 4.03 0.75
C ILE A 46 -12.02 3.13 -0.46
N ASP A 47 -13.13 2.39 -0.49
CA ASP A 47 -13.59 1.74 -1.71
C ASP A 47 -14.32 2.80 -2.55
N ASN A 48 -13.78 3.15 -3.71
CA ASN A 48 -14.35 4.20 -4.56
C ASN A 48 -15.69 3.79 -5.18
N ALA A 49 -15.98 2.47 -5.28
CA ALA A 49 -17.24 1.97 -5.83
C ALA A 49 -18.42 2.30 -4.90
N THR A 50 -18.22 2.06 -3.61
CA THR A 50 -19.25 2.18 -2.57
C THR A 50 -19.12 3.45 -1.75
N ASN A 51 -18.00 4.18 -1.88
CA ASN A 51 -17.60 5.31 -1.06
C ASN A 51 -17.55 4.96 0.46
N THR A 52 -17.32 3.68 0.77
CA THR A 52 -17.21 3.19 2.14
C THR A 52 -15.85 3.57 2.72
N ILE A 53 -15.84 4.17 3.91
CA ILE A 53 -14.62 4.57 4.61
C ILE A 53 -14.28 3.55 5.70
N ILE A 54 -13.07 3.01 5.62
CA ILE A 54 -12.53 1.99 6.51
C ILE A 54 -11.36 2.58 7.28
N LYS A 55 -11.45 2.68 8.61
CA LYS A 55 -10.32 3.05 9.47
C LYS A 55 -9.70 1.78 10.06
N ALA A 56 -8.45 1.53 9.71
CA ALA A 56 -7.84 0.23 9.92
C ALA A 56 -6.41 0.29 10.46
N HIS A 57 -6.02 -0.75 11.19
CA HIS A 57 -4.63 -1.03 11.52
C HIS A 57 -4.12 -2.19 10.68
N LEU A 58 -3.04 -1.95 9.94
CA LEU A 58 -2.37 -2.99 9.16
C LEU A 58 -1.73 -4.02 10.10
N LYS A 59 -2.00 -5.30 9.83
CA LYS A 59 -1.41 -6.42 10.59
C LYS A 59 -0.42 -7.22 9.76
N PHE A 60 -0.67 -7.32 8.46
CA PHE A 60 0.21 -8.03 7.55
C PHE A 60 0.01 -7.53 6.12
N PHE A 61 1.06 -7.57 5.31
CA PHE A 61 0.89 -7.58 3.86
C PHE A 61 1.95 -8.43 3.17
N SER A 62 1.67 -8.86 1.94
CA SER A 62 2.63 -9.55 1.11
C SER A 62 2.53 -9.11 -0.35
N ILE A 63 3.69 -8.98 -1.00
CA ILE A 63 3.79 -8.69 -2.43
C ILE A 63 4.22 -9.94 -3.18
N LYS A 64 3.38 -10.39 -4.12
CA LYS A 64 3.69 -11.46 -5.05
C LYS A 64 4.31 -10.85 -6.31
N CYS A 65 5.62 -10.99 -6.44
CA CYS A 65 6.43 -10.37 -7.48
C CYS A 65 6.77 -11.37 -8.60
N MET A 66 6.74 -10.92 -9.85
CA MET A 66 7.31 -11.68 -10.97
C MET A 66 8.79 -11.34 -11.16
N GLU A 67 9.63 -12.37 -11.27
CA GLU A 67 11.05 -12.20 -11.59
C GLU A 67 11.21 -11.58 -12.98
N GLY A 68 12.15 -10.64 -13.11
CA GLY A 68 12.36 -9.88 -14.35
C GLY A 68 11.43 -8.66 -14.54
N ILE A 69 10.21 -8.69 -14.01
CA ILE A 69 9.15 -7.67 -14.22
C ILE A 69 8.75 -6.97 -12.90
N LYS A 70 9.73 -6.45 -12.16
CA LYS A 70 9.50 -5.75 -10.87
C LYS A 70 8.49 -4.60 -11.02
N GLY A 71 7.44 -4.60 -10.20
CA GLY A 71 6.41 -3.55 -10.14
C GLY A 71 5.54 -3.42 -11.37
N GLY A 72 5.53 -4.41 -12.25
CA GLY A 72 4.68 -4.41 -13.44
C GLY A 72 3.30 -4.99 -13.17
N PHE A 73 3.24 -6.19 -12.58
CA PHE A 73 2.02 -6.98 -12.39
C PHE A 73 2.03 -7.69 -11.03
N ASP A 74 2.45 -6.98 -10.00
CA ASP A 74 2.59 -7.53 -8.67
C ASP A 74 1.20 -7.80 -8.06
N GLY A 75 1.09 -8.84 -7.23
CA GLY A 75 -0.10 -9.04 -6.39
C GLY A 75 0.13 -8.46 -5.00
N LEU A 76 -0.89 -7.86 -4.39
CA LEU A 76 -0.86 -7.41 -2.99
C LEU A 76 -1.95 -8.12 -2.21
N LYS A 77 -1.56 -8.78 -1.12
CA LYS A 77 -2.47 -9.21 -0.06
C LYS A 77 -2.24 -8.31 1.14
N LEU A 78 -3.30 -7.75 1.71
CA LEU A 78 -3.25 -6.86 2.86
C LEU A 78 -4.25 -7.35 3.91
N GLN A 79 -3.77 -7.55 5.13
CA GLN A 79 -4.59 -7.94 6.27
C GLN A 79 -4.61 -6.82 7.30
N TYR A 80 -5.79 -6.55 7.83
CA TYR A 80 -6.02 -5.44 8.75
C TYR A 80 -7.13 -5.78 9.73
N ILE A 81 -7.19 -5.02 10.82
CA ILE A 81 -8.33 -4.98 11.72
C ILE A 81 -8.98 -3.60 11.64
N LEU A 82 -10.30 -3.53 11.84
CA LEU A 82 -10.99 -2.25 11.98
C LEU A 82 -10.62 -1.61 13.33
N THR A 83 -10.60 -0.29 13.38
CA THR A 83 -10.24 0.43 14.62
C THR A 83 -11.31 0.16 15.68
N GLY A 84 -10.92 -0.53 16.77
CA GLY A 84 -11.83 -0.92 17.84
C GLY A 84 -12.46 -2.31 17.66
N GLU A 85 -12.03 -3.08 16.66
CA GLU A 85 -12.45 -4.47 16.45
C GLU A 85 -11.24 -5.42 16.46
N ASP A 86 -11.48 -6.69 16.76
CA ASP A 86 -10.46 -7.75 16.78
C ASP A 86 -10.48 -8.66 15.53
N ASP A 87 -11.51 -8.51 14.69
CA ASP A 87 -11.70 -9.33 13.50
C ASP A 87 -10.65 -9.00 12.41
N LEU A 88 -9.86 -10.01 12.04
CA LEU A 88 -8.93 -9.90 10.92
C LEU A 88 -9.67 -9.92 9.58
N LYS A 89 -9.54 -8.85 8.81
CA LYS A 89 -10.06 -8.71 7.43
C LYS A 89 -8.91 -8.79 6.42
N THR A 90 -9.24 -9.15 5.18
CA THR A 90 -8.24 -9.28 4.08
C THR A 90 -8.72 -8.55 2.83
N LEU A 91 -7.84 -7.77 2.21
CA LEU A 91 -7.98 -7.23 0.85
C LEU A 91 -6.96 -7.90 -0.07
N LEU A 92 -7.40 -8.22 -1.28
CA LEU A 92 -6.58 -8.82 -2.32
C LEU A 92 -6.63 -7.93 -3.56
N PHE A 93 -5.45 -7.64 -4.09
CA PHE A 93 -5.29 -6.87 -5.31
C PHE A 93 -4.43 -7.67 -6.28
N ASP A 94 -4.99 -7.95 -7.45
CA ASP A 94 -4.28 -8.60 -8.54
C ASP A 94 -3.74 -7.55 -9.51
N LYS A 95 -2.54 -7.82 -10.06
CA LYS A 95 -1.90 -6.98 -11.10
C LYS A 95 -1.75 -5.51 -10.70
N ILE A 96 -1.39 -5.20 -9.45
CA ILE A 96 -0.98 -3.85 -9.08
C ILE A 96 0.46 -3.56 -9.54
N GLY A 97 0.85 -2.29 -9.53
CA GLY A 97 2.19 -1.89 -9.92
C GLY A 97 2.27 -0.43 -10.32
N LYS A 98 3.37 -0.04 -10.95
CA LYS A 98 3.70 1.34 -11.32
C LYS A 98 2.64 2.06 -12.17
N ASN A 99 1.85 1.32 -12.95
CA ASN A 99 0.82 1.89 -13.82
C ASN A 99 -0.56 1.95 -13.13
N ASN A 100 -0.72 1.23 -12.02
CA ASN A 100 -2.00 1.00 -11.36
C ASN A 100 -2.06 1.69 -9.99
N VAL A 101 -0.91 2.09 -9.45
CA VAL A 101 -0.82 2.89 -8.23
C VAL A 101 -0.41 4.31 -8.59
N MET A 102 -1.23 5.28 -8.21
CA MET A 102 -1.01 6.70 -8.47
C MET A 102 -1.18 7.51 -7.20
N LYS A 103 -0.34 8.51 -6.99
CA LYS A 103 -0.46 9.44 -5.87
C LYS A 103 -1.60 10.43 -6.13
N ASP A 104 -2.46 10.65 -5.14
CA ASP A 104 -3.52 11.66 -5.22
C ASP A 104 -2.88 13.06 -5.34
N ARG A 105 -3.43 13.93 -6.19
CA ARG A 105 -2.97 15.33 -6.33
C ARG A 105 -3.06 16.14 -5.03
N LYS A 106 -3.96 15.75 -4.12
CA LYS A 106 -4.09 16.34 -2.77
C LYS A 106 -3.09 15.77 -1.75
N SER A 107 -2.29 14.77 -2.16
CA SER A 107 -1.23 14.17 -1.35
C SER A 107 -0.07 15.16 -1.22
N GLY A 108 0.24 15.56 0.01
CA GLY A 108 1.24 16.59 0.26
C GLY A 108 1.97 16.37 1.59
N THR A 109 3.19 16.90 1.67
CA THR A 109 4.05 16.79 2.87
C THR A 109 3.45 17.43 4.12
N ARG A 110 2.42 18.28 3.98
CA ARG A 110 1.75 18.99 5.08
C ARG A 110 0.50 18.29 5.63
N THR A 111 -0.05 17.30 4.93
CA THR A 111 -1.36 16.69 5.29
C THR A 111 -1.25 15.19 5.49
N PHE A 112 -1.35 14.41 4.42
CA PHE A 112 -1.37 12.95 4.41
C PHE A 112 -0.78 12.43 3.12
N TYR A 113 -0.27 11.20 3.14
CA TYR A 113 0.11 10.50 1.91
C TYR A 113 -1.10 9.74 1.39
N ARG A 114 -1.57 10.10 0.20
CA ARG A 114 -2.73 9.48 -0.44
C ARG A 114 -2.37 8.84 -1.77
N TYR A 115 -2.90 7.64 -1.98
CA TYR A 115 -2.66 6.83 -3.16
C TYR A 115 -3.95 6.18 -3.62
N TYR A 116 -4.15 6.12 -4.93
CA TYR A 116 -5.15 5.30 -5.57
C TYR A 116 -4.53 4.02 -6.09
N ILE A 117 -5.25 2.91 -5.94
CA ILE A 117 -5.05 1.69 -6.71
C ILE A 117 -6.21 1.62 -7.70
N ASN A 118 -5.91 1.53 -8.99
CA ASN A 118 -6.87 1.46 -10.09
C ASN A 118 -7.90 2.63 -10.07
N GLU A 119 -7.44 3.89 -9.97
CA GLU A 119 -8.32 5.07 -9.85
C GLU A 119 -9.43 5.13 -10.92
N ASN A 120 -9.10 4.73 -12.15
CA ASN A 120 -10.00 4.79 -13.31
C ASN A 120 -10.92 3.56 -13.43
N GLU A 121 -10.80 2.59 -12.53
CA GLU A 121 -11.64 1.40 -12.51
C GLU A 121 -12.75 1.55 -11.48
N SER A 122 -13.92 0.98 -11.77
CA SER A 122 -15.07 1.01 -10.87
C SER A 122 -14.78 0.34 -9.52
N SER A 123 -13.77 -0.52 -9.42
CA SER A 123 -13.32 -1.20 -8.20
C SER A 123 -12.03 -0.61 -7.61
N GLY A 124 -11.74 0.66 -7.88
CA GLY A 124 -10.56 1.33 -7.36
C GLY A 124 -10.61 1.58 -5.86
N TYR A 125 -9.44 1.66 -5.22
CA TYR A 125 -9.30 1.94 -3.79
C TYR A 125 -8.45 3.17 -3.57
N ARG A 126 -8.78 3.97 -2.56
CA ARG A 126 -7.91 5.05 -2.07
C ARG A 126 -7.38 4.73 -0.69
N PHE A 127 -6.06 4.78 -0.54
CA PHE A 127 -5.36 4.65 0.72
C PHE A 127 -4.91 6.03 1.20
N THR A 128 -5.20 6.36 2.44
CA THR A 128 -4.67 7.54 3.14
C THR A 128 -3.83 7.08 4.32
N PHE A 129 -2.55 7.44 4.29
CA PHE A 129 -1.59 7.13 5.33
C PHE A 129 -1.27 8.38 6.17
N ASN A 130 -1.05 8.17 7.47
CA ASN A 130 -0.64 9.22 8.38
C ASN A 130 0.70 9.83 7.94
N ARG A 131 0.85 11.15 8.01
CA ARG A 131 2.14 11.81 7.67
C ARG A 131 3.31 11.36 8.55
N ARG A 132 3.04 10.92 9.79
CA ARG A 132 4.07 10.49 10.75
C ARG A 132 4.83 9.24 10.30
N ILE A 133 4.41 8.59 9.20
CA ILE A 133 5.13 7.47 8.59
C ILE A 133 6.43 7.89 7.90
N SER A 134 6.70 9.18 7.70
CA SER A 134 7.97 9.63 7.13
C SER A 134 9.15 9.08 7.95
N LYS A 135 10.20 8.63 7.25
CA LYS A 135 11.49 8.28 7.85
C LYS A 135 11.95 9.48 8.70
N GLU A 136 12.20 9.24 9.98
CA GLU A 136 13.02 10.13 10.80
C GLU A 136 14.49 9.98 10.37
#